data_AF-A0A5B9QCC6-F1
#
_entry.id   AF-A0A5B9QCC6-F1
#
_cell.length_a   1.000
_cell.length_b   1.000
_cell.length_c   1.000
_cell.angle_alpha   90.00
_cell.angle_beta   90.00
_cell.angle_gamma   90.00
#
_symmetry.space_group_name_H-M   'P 1'
#
loop_
_entity.id
_entity.type
_entity.pdbx_description
1 polymer ?
#
loop_
_entity_poly.entity_id
_entity_poly.type
_entity_poly.pdbx_seq_one_letter_code
_entity_poly.pdbx_strand_id
1 'polypeptide(L)' 'MTKSLEQAIERLKKIPEDRQELLAQMLIFEMEEDERWQQSTAEHADKISALVADVLEAEHRGECETLDPDKL' A
#
# COMPACT_ATOMS: atom_id res chain seq x y z
N MET A 1 -19.92 11.34 5.04
CA MET A 1 -19.29 10.01 5.04
C MET A 1 -19.80 9.27 3.80
N THR A 2 -19.01 8.43 3.15
CA THR A 2 -19.53 7.68 1.99
C THR A 2 -20.44 6.55 2.49
N LYS A 3 -21.41 6.11 1.67
CA LYS A 3 -22.32 5.00 2.04
C LYS A 3 -21.55 3.75 2.45
N SER A 4 -20.44 3.46 1.77
CA SER A 4 -19.59 2.31 2.08
C SER A 4 -18.90 2.44 3.43
N LEU A 5 -18.39 3.64 3.76
CA LEU A 5 -17.73 3.89 5.05
C LEU A 5 -18.74 3.85 6.22
N GLU A 6 -19.95 4.39 6.01
CA GLU A 6 -21.05 4.26 6.97
C GLU A 6 -21.39 2.79 7.23
N GLN A 7 -21.54 1.99 6.19
CA GLN A 7 -21.83 0.56 6.32
C GLN A 7 -20.69 -0.19 7.05
N ALA A 8 -19.43 0.16 6.80
CA ALA A 8 -18.29 -0.43 7.48
C ALA A 8 -18.32 -0.13 8.99
N ILE A 9 -18.53 1.12 9.37
CA ILE A 9 -18.62 1.53 10.78
C ILE A 9 -19.79 0.83 11.48
N GLU A 10 -20.96 0.72 10.83
CA GLU A 10 -22.11 0.00 11.41
C GLU A 10 -21.86 -1.50 11.61
N ARG A 11 -20.94 -2.11 10.83
CA ARG A 11 -20.49 -3.48 11.07
C ARG A 11 -19.48 -3.55 12.22
N LEU A 12 -18.54 -2.61 12.30
CA LEU A 12 -17.54 -2.54 13.37
C LEU A 12 -18.18 -2.34 14.75
N LYS A 13 -19.26 -1.56 14.86
CA LYS A 13 -19.99 -1.39 16.13
C LYS A 13 -20.58 -2.69 16.69
N LYS A 14 -20.75 -3.73 15.87
CA LYS A 14 -21.42 -4.98 16.24
C LYS A 14 -20.47 -6.08 16.70
N ILE A 15 -19.15 -5.90 16.54
CA ILE A 15 -18.15 -6.89 16.98
C ILE A 15 -17.68 -6.58 18.41
N PRO A 16 -17.08 -7.54 19.13
CA PRO A 16 -16.52 -7.33 20.48
C PRO A 16 -15.51 -6.19 20.56
N GLU A 17 -15.46 -5.48 21.69
CA GLU A 17 -14.61 -4.28 21.89
C GLU A 17 -13.12 -4.54 21.69
N ASP A 18 -12.61 -5.70 22.13
CA ASP A 18 -11.23 -6.13 21.91
C ASP A 18 -10.89 -6.22 20.42
N ARG A 19 -11.84 -6.68 19.61
CA ARG A 19 -11.68 -6.71 18.14
C ARG A 19 -11.87 -5.35 17.50
N GLN A 20 -12.73 -4.48 18.05
CA GLN A 20 -12.85 -3.11 17.59
C GLN A 20 -11.53 -2.36 17.78
N GLU A 21 -10.91 -2.50 18.95
CA GLU A 21 -9.64 -1.87 19.29
C GLU A 21 -8.51 -2.34 18.39
N LEU A 22 -8.38 -3.65 18.17
CA LEU A 22 -7.39 -4.22 17.25
C LEU A 22 -7.55 -3.68 15.82
N LEU A 23 -8.78 -3.62 15.32
CA LEU A 23 -9.05 -3.08 13.98
C LEU A 23 -8.83 -1.57 13.90
N ALA A 24 -9.13 -0.83 14.96
CA ALA A 24 -8.87 0.60 15.02
C ALA A 24 -7.36 0.88 14.94
N GLN A 25 -6.54 0.17 15.72
CA GLN A 25 -5.09 0.29 15.68
C GLN A 25 -4.53 -0.03 14.29
N MET A 26 -4.99 -1.13 13.68
CA MET A 26 -4.59 -1.50 12.32
C MET A 26 -4.97 -0.41 11.30
N LEU A 27 -6.20 0.09 11.32
CA LEU A 27 -6.64 1.11 10.36
C LEU A 27 -5.88 2.43 10.51
N ILE A 28 -5.64 2.87 11.74
CA ILE A 28 -4.85 4.08 12.01
C ILE A 28 -3.43 3.90 11.47
N PHE A 29 -2.80 2.76 11.75
CA PHE A 29 -1.47 2.45 11.24
C PHE A 29 -1.41 2.47 9.72
N GLU A 30 -2.34 1.78 9.02
CA GLU A 30 -2.36 1.77 7.56
C GLU A 30 -2.55 3.18 6.97
N MET A 31 -3.38 4.03 7.59
CA MET A 31 -3.55 5.42 7.16
C MET A 31 -2.25 6.24 7.31
N GLU A 32 -1.54 6.07 8.43
CA GLU A 32 -0.26 6.74 8.68
C GLU A 32 0.85 6.24 7.73
N GLU A 33 0.88 4.93 7.44
CA GLU A 33 1.81 4.35 6.46
C GLU A 33 1.53 4.86 5.05
N ASP A 34 0.26 4.92 4.64
CA ASP A 34 -0.16 5.44 3.33
C ASP A 34 0.28 6.91 3.16
N GLU A 35 0.04 7.75 4.17
CA GLU A 35 0.46 9.15 4.16
C GLU A 35 1.98 9.28 4.05
N ARG A 36 2.72 8.50 4.85
CA ARG A 36 4.18 8.47 4.79
C ARG A 36 4.70 7.99 3.44
N TRP A 37 4.11 6.96 2.86
CA TRP A 37 4.47 6.45 1.55
C TRP A 37 4.26 7.51 0.48
N GLN A 38 3.11 8.18 0.50
CA GLN A 38 2.80 9.26 -0.43
C GLN A 38 3.83 10.40 -0.30
N GLN A 39 4.15 10.82 0.92
CA GLN A 39 5.12 11.89 1.16
C GLN A 39 6.53 11.50 0.69
N SER A 40 7.02 10.32 1.09
CA SER A 40 8.34 9.81 0.69
C SER A 40 8.47 9.66 -0.82
N THR A 41 7.42 9.13 -1.47
CA THR A 41 7.38 8.97 -2.92
C THR A 41 7.42 10.31 -3.63
N ALA A 42 6.64 11.29 -3.15
CA ALA A 42 6.63 12.64 -3.72
C ALA A 42 7.98 13.35 -3.55
N GLU A 43 8.62 13.21 -2.39
CA GLU A 43 9.96 13.77 -2.13
C GLU A 43 11.04 13.17 -3.06
N HIS A 44 10.88 11.91 -3.44
CA HIS A 44 11.87 11.16 -4.22
C HIS A 44 11.42 10.89 -5.67
N ALA A 45 10.42 11.61 -6.17
CA ALA A 45 9.75 11.32 -7.44
C ALA A 45 10.72 11.23 -8.63
N ASP A 46 11.73 12.09 -8.70
CA ASP A 46 12.72 12.08 -9.79
C ASP A 46 13.60 10.83 -9.76
N LYS A 47 14.06 10.43 -8.56
CA LYS A 47 14.87 9.21 -8.38
C LYS A 47 14.07 7.96 -8.72
N ILE A 48 12.80 7.91 -8.29
CA ILE A 48 11.90 6.80 -8.61
C ILE A 48 11.64 6.75 -10.11
N SER A 49 11.42 7.89 -10.76
CA SER A 49 11.23 7.96 -12.21
C SER A 49 12.45 7.47 -13.00
N ALA A 50 13.65 7.82 -12.55
CA ALA A 50 14.89 7.31 -13.13
C ALA A 50 15.01 5.78 -12.99
N LEU A 51 14.75 5.24 -11.80
CA LEU A 51 14.76 3.79 -11.58
C LEU A 51 13.74 3.05 -12.45
N VAL A 52 12.54 3.61 -12.60
CA VAL A 52 11.50 3.05 -13.48
C VAL A 52 11.97 3.05 -14.94
N ALA A 53 12.57 4.15 -15.41
CA ALA A 53 13.10 4.23 -16.76
C ALA A 53 14.18 3.17 -17.02
N ASP A 54 15.12 3.01 -16.07
CA ASP A 54 16.21 2.03 -16.18
C ASP A 54 15.67 0.60 -16.25
N VAL A 55 14.68 0.25 -15.41
CA VAL A 55 14.06 -1.08 -15.40
C VAL A 55 13.29 -1.34 -16.70
N LEU A 56 12.53 -0.37 -17.19
CA LEU A 56 11.80 -0.51 -18.46
C LEU A 56 12.76 -0.66 -19.65
N GLU A 57 13.91 0.02 -19.63
CA GLU A 57 14.94 -0.15 -20.65
C GLU A 57 15.58 -1.55 -20.59
N ALA A 58 15.89 -2.05 -19.39
CA ALA A 58 16.39 -3.41 -19.20
C ALA A 58 15.39 -4.47 -19.69
N GLU A 59 14.09 -4.30 -19.40
CA GLU A 59 13.03 -5.17 -19.92
C GLU A 59 12.99 -5.15 -21.45
N HIS A 60 13.04 -3.96 -22.07
CA HIS A 60 13.08 -3.84 -23.53
C HIS A 60 14.32 -4.50 -24.15
N ARG A 61 15.46 -4.53 -23.45
CA ARG A 61 16.67 -5.24 -23.87
C ARG A 61 16.64 -6.75 -23.57
N GLY A 62 15.61 -7.24 -22.88
CA GLY A 62 15.49 -8.64 -22.48
C GLY A 62 16.45 -9.05 -21.37
N GLU A 63 16.87 -8.10 -20.54
CA GLU A 63 17.84 -8.30 -19.45
C GLU A 63 17.18 -8.66 -18.12
N CYS A 64 15.85 -8.55 -18.03
CA CYS A 64 15.10 -8.94 -16.85
C CYS A 64 14.93 -10.47 -16.77
N GLU A 65 15.19 -11.04 -15.60
CA GLU A 65 14.88 -12.44 -15.33
C GLU A 65 13.38 -12.62 -15.06
N THR A 66 12.81 -13.72 -15.54
CA THR A 66 11.43 -14.08 -15.19
C THR A 66 11.35 -14.44 -13.71
N LEU A 67 10.42 -13.80 -13.00
CA LEU A 67 10.12 -14.14 -11.61
C LEU A 67 9.69 -15.61 -11.50
N ASP A 68 10.40 -16.38 -10.70
CA ASP A 68 10.08 -17.77 -10.34
C ASP A 68 9.53 -17.78 -8.89
N PRO A 69 8.21 -17.85 -8.69
CA PRO A 69 7.61 -17.75 -7.36
C PRO A 69 8.03 -18.88 -6.42
N ASP A 70 8.43 -20.04 -6.95
CA ASP A 70 8.87 -21.19 -6.16
C ASP A 70 10.29 -21.02 -5.61
N LYS A 71 11.00 -19.94 -6.00
CA LYS A 71 12.35 -19.59 -5.53
C LYS A 71 12.39 -18.36 -4.62
N LEU A 72 11.23 -17.81 -4.24
CA LEU A 72 11.10 -16.67 -3.32
C LEU A 72 11.21 -17.07 -1.85
#